data_AF-A0A0H2TUK7-F1
#
_entry.id   AF-A0A0H2TUK7-F1
#
_cell.length_a   1.000
_cell.length_b   1.000
_cell.length_c   1.000
_cell.angle_alpha   90.00
_cell.angle_beta   90.00
_cell.angle_gamma   90.00
#
_symmetry.space_group_name_H-M   'P 1'
#
loop_
_entity.id
_entity.type
_entity.pdbx_description
1 polymer ?
#
loop_
_entity_poly.entity_id
_entity_poly.type
_entity_poly.pdbx_seq_one_letter_code
_entity_poly.pdbx_strand_id
1 'polypeptide(L)' 'RVHQGDLHVHEKVLRYFDVSSQYGPCIGISRMRRWNRAERLGLRPPIEVLAVLLKEENGAVSRAHMDEIMNPSATGPDLA' A
#
# COMPACT_ATOMS: atom_id res chain seq x y z
N ARG A 1 13.08 12.74 9.42
CA ARG A 1 12.42 11.64 10.17
C ARG A 1 11.49 12.14 11.31
N VAL A 2 11.14 13.42 11.36
CA VAL A 2 10.47 14.05 12.51
C VAL A 2 8.95 13.76 12.60
N HIS A 3 8.30 13.34 11.49
CA HIS A 3 6.85 13.07 11.41
C HIS A 3 6.47 11.58 11.35
N GLN A 4 7.39 10.67 11.66
CA GLN A 4 7.14 9.22 11.68
C GLN A 4 7.22 8.61 13.08
N GLY A 5 7.31 9.45 14.13
CA GLY A 5 7.49 9.00 15.52
C GLY A 5 6.41 8.01 15.95
N ASP A 6 5.17 8.32 15.58
CA ASP A 6 3.98 7.59 16.05
C ASP A 6 3.57 6.42 15.13
N LEU A 7 4.27 6.23 14.00
CA LEU A 7 3.93 5.16 13.06
C LEU A 7 4.55 3.83 13.52
N HIS A 8 3.72 2.79 13.53
CA HIS A 8 4.19 1.43 13.69
C HIS A 8 5.14 1.01 12.56
N VAL A 9 5.97 0.01 12.83
CA VAL A 9 6.98 -0.47 11.86
C VAL A 9 6.35 -0.94 10.55
N HIS A 10 5.23 -1.66 10.61
CA HIS A 10 4.54 -2.15 9.43
C HIS A 10 4.04 -0.99 8.55
N GLU A 11 3.51 0.08 9.16
CA GLU A 11 3.06 1.24 8.43
C GLU A 11 4.22 2.00 7.77
N LYS A 12 5.38 2.06 8.42
CA LYS A 12 6.60 2.61 7.82
C LYS A 12 7.02 1.82 6.57
N VAL A 13 6.95 0.50 6.61
CA VAL A 13 7.23 -0.39 5.46
C VAL A 13 6.26 -0.08 4.32
N LEU A 14 4.96 -0.03 4.60
CA LEU A 14 3.95 0.24 3.58
C LEU A 14 4.07 1.65 2.99
N ARG A 15 4.29 2.69 3.82
CA ARG A 15 4.47 4.06 3.33
C ARG A 15 5.74 4.21 2.48
N TYR A 16 6.82 3.51 2.82
CA TYR A 16 8.02 3.50 1.98
C TYR A 16 7.75 2.85 0.61
N PHE A 17 7.00 1.74 0.60
CA PHE A 17 6.53 1.13 -0.64
C PHE A 17 5.65 2.10 -1.45
N ASP A 18 4.70 2.78 -0.81
CA ASP A 18 3.78 3.75 -1.43
C ASP A 18 4.54 4.84 -2.21
N VAL A 19 5.66 5.35 -1.67
CA VAL A 19 6.48 6.39 -2.34
C VAL A 19 7.53 5.86 -3.33
N SER A 20 7.71 4.55 -3.43
CA SER A 20 8.69 3.93 -4.33
C SER A 20 8.17 3.86 -5.78
N SER A 21 8.41 4.91 -6.57
CA SER A 21 7.88 5.05 -7.93
C SER A 21 8.28 3.93 -8.90
N GLN A 22 9.38 3.23 -8.65
CA GLN A 22 9.83 2.09 -9.45
C GLN A 22 8.78 0.97 -9.56
N TYR A 23 7.87 0.83 -8.59
CA TYR A 23 6.81 -0.17 -8.60
C TYR A 23 5.51 0.32 -9.27
N GLY A 24 5.56 1.49 -9.90
CA GLY A 24 4.45 2.16 -10.58
C GLY A 24 3.54 2.95 -9.61
N PRO A 25 2.40 3.48 -10.09
CA PRO A 25 1.53 4.36 -9.28
C PRO A 25 0.95 3.62 -8.06
N CYS A 26 0.81 4.35 -6.94
CA CYS A 26 0.26 3.87 -5.67
C CYS A 26 -1.19 4.29 -5.40
N ILE A 27 -1.72 5.23 -6.18
CA ILE A 27 -3.07 5.78 -6.06
C ILE A 27 -4.01 5.02 -6.98
N GLY A 28 -5.25 4.83 -6.55
CA GLY A 28 -6.32 4.17 -7.33
C GLY A 28 -6.26 2.64 -7.34
N ILE A 29 -5.25 2.01 -6.72
CA ILE A 29 -5.10 0.55 -6.67
C ILE A 29 -4.75 0.09 -5.24
N SER A 30 -5.13 -1.13 -4.88
CA SER A 30 -4.70 -1.72 -3.61
C SER A 30 -3.20 -2.00 -3.60
N ARG A 31 -2.59 -1.95 -2.41
CA ARG A 31 -1.16 -2.27 -2.23
C ARG A 31 -0.83 -3.68 -2.71
N MET A 32 -1.72 -4.65 -2.48
CA MET A 32 -1.57 -6.03 -2.97
C MET A 32 -1.55 -6.10 -4.50
N ARG A 33 -2.48 -5.41 -5.19
CA ARG A 33 -2.48 -5.34 -6.67
C ARG A 33 -1.19 -4.71 -7.21
N ARG A 34 -0.69 -3.67 -6.55
CA ARG A 34 0.57 -3.01 -6.92
C ARG A 34 1.78 -3.93 -6.73
N TRP A 35 1.85 -4.64 -5.60
CA TRP A 35 2.92 -5.60 -5.30
C TRP A 35 2.96 -6.74 -6.33
N ASN A 36 1.82 -7.38 -6.57
CA ASN A 36 1.71 -8.46 -7.56
C ASN A 36 2.08 -7.99 -8.98
N ARG A 37 1.72 -6.77 -9.36
CA ARG A 37 2.14 -6.21 -10.66
C ARG A 37 3.66 -6.05 -10.74
N ALA A 38 4.28 -5.50 -9.70
CA ALA A 38 5.73 -5.29 -9.67
C ALA A 38 6.51 -6.60 -9.70
N GLU A 39 6.02 -7.64 -9.00
CA GLU A 39 6.60 -8.98 -9.02
C GLU A 39 6.53 -9.60 -10.42
N ARG A 40 5.37 -9.57 -11.09
CA ARG A 40 5.21 -10.05 -12.47
C ARG A 40 6.09 -9.33 -13.49
N LEU A 41 6.41 -8.06 -13.24
CA LEU A 41 7.33 -7.27 -14.07
C LEU A 41 8.81 -7.54 -13.75
N GLY A 42 9.13 -8.43 -12.81
CA GLY A 42 10.50 -8.75 -12.42
C GLY A 42 11.18 -7.64 -11.62
N LEU A 43 10.44 -6.69 -11.07
CA LEU A 43 11.00 -5.53 -10.35
C LEU A 43 11.42 -5.85 -8.91
N ARG A 44 11.19 -7.09 -8.46
CA ARG A 44 11.58 -7.61 -7.14
C ARG A 44 11.12 -6.68 -6.01
N PRO A 45 9.80 -6.47 -5.83
CA PRO A 45 9.30 -5.69 -4.70
C PRO A 45 9.70 -6.34 -3.36
N PRO A 46 9.85 -5.57 -2.26
CA PRO A 46 10.32 -6.12 -0.98
C PRO A 46 9.35 -7.14 -0.41
N ILE A 47 9.85 -8.25 0.12
CA ILE A 47 9.02 -9.34 0.65
C ILE A 47 8.32 -8.96 1.96
N GLU A 48 8.92 -8.04 2.72
CA GLU A 48 8.36 -7.50 3.96
C GLU A 48 7.03 -6.78 3.71
N VAL A 49 6.88 -6.16 2.53
CA VAL A 49 5.61 -5.55 2.12
C VAL A 49 4.55 -6.63 1.98
N LEU A 50 4.86 -7.74 1.30
CA LEU A 50 3.92 -8.85 1.17
C LEU A 50 3.55 -9.45 2.53
N ALA A 51 4.54 -9.66 3.40
CA ALA A 51 4.32 -10.19 4.74
C ALA A 51 3.38 -9.30 5.58
N VAL A 52 3.54 -7.98 5.51
CA VAL A 52 2.62 -7.03 6.17
C VAL A 52 1.23 -7.09 5.55
N LEU A 53 1.12 -7.10 4.22
CA LEU A 53 -0.18 -7.12 3.53
C LEU A 53 -0.99 -8.39 3.82
N LEU A 54 -0.33 -9.56 3.85
CA LEU A 54 -0.98 -10.83 4.21
C LEU A 54 -1.45 -10.86 5.66
N LYS A 55 -0.77 -10.14 6.56
CA LYS A 55 -1.19 -9.99 7.96
C LYS A 55 -2.42 -9.06 8.10
N GLU A 56 -2.54 -8.06 7.23
CA GLU A 56 -3.67 -7.10 7.20
C GLU A 56 -4.93 -7.65 6.50
N GLU A 57 -4.81 -8.69 5.66
CA GLU A 57 -5.89 -9.24 4.82
C GLU A 57 -7.05 -9.90 5.60
N ASN A 58 -7.04 -9.87 6.93
CA ASN A 58 -8.15 -10.28 7.79
C ASN A 58 -9.41 -9.37 7.73
N GLY A 59 -9.65 -8.68 6.60
CA GLY A 59 -10.95 -8.05 6.32
C GLY A 59 -10.93 -6.70 5.59
N ALA A 60 -9.77 -6.08 5.32
CA ALA A 60 -9.72 -4.76 4.66
C ALA A 60 -8.77 -4.72 3.45
N VAL A 61 -9.24 -4.10 2.36
CA VAL A 61 -8.39 -3.77 1.21
C VAL A 61 -7.39 -2.68 1.63
N SER A 62 -6.13 -3.06 1.83
CA SER A 62 -5.06 -2.11 2.22
C SER A 62 -4.71 -1.19 1.04
N ARG A 63 -5.01 0.11 1.19
CA ARG A 63 -4.75 1.18 0.19
C ARG A 63 -3.68 2.15 0.70
N ALA A 64 -2.99 2.82 -0.21
CA ALA A 64 -1.99 3.81 0.16
C ALA A 64 -2.63 4.97 0.92
N HIS A 65 -1.96 5.51 1.94
CA HIS A 65 -2.47 6.69 2.67
C HIS A 65 -2.64 7.91 1.75
N MET A 66 -1.81 8.01 0.70
CA MET A 66 -1.97 9.04 -0.34
C MET A 66 -3.28 8.93 -1.11
N ASP A 67 -3.86 7.74 -1.21
CA ASP A 67 -5.13 7.51 -1.88
C ASP A 67 -6.29 8.15 -1.08
N GLU A 68 -6.25 8.08 0.25
CA GLU A 68 -7.23 8.73 1.13
C GLU A 68 -7.17 10.26 1.02
N ILE A 69 -5.95 10.82 0.96
CA ILE A 69 -5.73 12.27 0.86
C ILE A 69 -6.21 12.80 -0.50
N MET A 70 -5.90 12.08 -1.59
CA MET A 70 -6.19 12.54 -2.95
C MET A 70 -7.57 12.13 -3.47
N ASN A 71 -8.20 11.11 -2.89
CA ASN A 71 -9.52 10.62 -3.31
C ASN A 71 -10.43 10.32 -2.10
N PRO A 72 -10.88 11.36 -1.38
CA PRO A 72 -11.71 11.19 -0.18
C PRO A 72 -13.09 10.57 -0.46
N SER A 73 -13.54 10.52 -1.72
CA SER A 73 -14.81 9.92 -2.13
C SER A 73 -14.75 8.41 -2.41
N ALA A 74 -13.57 7.80 -2.49
CA ALA A 74 -13.42 6.37 -2.84
C ALA A 74 -13.41 5.41 -1.65
N THR A 75 -13.59 5.92 -0.43
CA THR A 75 -13.79 5.11 0.79
C THR A 75 -15.28 4.91 1.10
N GLY A 76 -16.10 4.71 0.08
CA GLY A 76 -17.44 4.15 0.24
C GLY A 76 -17.37 2.62 0.27
N PRO A 77 -18.21 1.92 1.05
CA PRO A 77 -18.33 0.48 0.91
C PRO A 77 -18.78 0.18 -0.53
N ASP A 78 -18.05 -0.72 -1.17
CA ASP A 78 -18.40 -1.30 -2.48
C ASP A 78 -19.73 -2.05 -2.30
N LEU A 79 -20.85 -1.34 -2.48
CA LEU A 79 -22.20 -1.90 -2.59
C LEU A 79 -22.54 -1.98 -4.07
N ALA A 80 -22.11 -3.08 -4.69
CA ALA A 80 -22.67 -3.64 -5.91
C ALA A 80 -22.73 -5.16 -5.77
#